data_AF-A0A7Y0QRF4-F1
#
_entry.id   AF-A0A7Y0QRF4-F1
#
_cell.length_a   1.000
_cell.length_b   1.000
_cell.length_c   1.000
_cell.angle_alpha   90.00
_cell.angle_beta   90.00
_cell.angle_gamma   90.00
#
_symmetry.space_group_name_H-M   'P 1'
#
loop_
_entity.id
_entity.type
_entity.pdbx_description
1 polymer ?
#
loop_
_entity_poly.entity_id
_entity_poly.type
_entity_poly.pdbx_seq_one_letter_code
_entity_poly.pdbx_strand_id
1 'polypeptide(L)'
;MTSPSKATAVTALAPGTLQSWFKEHQDLVVIDVRSAAEFESMHIRGSYNVPLPLLSEHTDELAARLGSRVVLVCQSGARAEQARQRLGGAGIGTAYVLTGGVPGFAAAGGDVVRGKNRWDLERQVRLAAGSLVVLGLAGGKFVSPKIRMLAAAIGTGLTFSAATNTCAMGQAISAMPWNKAAKEPTRESAILQFPVGPAAEAEAKAS
;
A
#
# COMPACT_ATOMS: atom_id res chain seq x y z
N MET A 1 -18.67 -1.95 45.03
CA MET A 1 -17.96 -0.79 44.45
C MET A 1 -17.19 -1.28 43.24
N THR A 2 -17.83 -1.28 42.08
CA THR A 2 -17.25 -1.72 40.81
C THR A 2 -16.43 -0.56 40.23
N SER A 3 -15.11 -0.71 40.17
CA SER A 3 -14.24 0.24 39.48
C SER A 3 -14.63 0.35 38.00
N PRO A 4 -14.63 1.56 37.41
CA PRO A 4 -14.81 1.71 35.97
C PRO A 4 -13.55 1.21 35.25
N SER A 5 -13.75 0.24 34.36
CA SER A 5 -12.74 -0.20 33.40
C SER A 5 -12.35 0.96 32.49
N LYS A 6 -11.05 1.29 32.43
CA LYS A 6 -10.47 2.27 31.50
C LYS A 6 -11.00 2.01 30.09
N ALA A 7 -11.75 2.97 29.54
CA ALA A 7 -12.24 2.91 28.17
C ALA A 7 -11.05 2.75 27.20
N THR A 8 -10.93 1.59 26.56
CA THR A 8 -10.01 1.36 25.45
C THR A 8 -10.40 2.31 24.33
N ALA A 9 -9.57 3.31 24.06
CA ALA A 9 -9.80 4.29 23.01
C ALA A 9 -10.08 3.57 21.68
N VAL A 10 -11.29 3.78 21.14
CA VAL A 10 -11.74 3.13 19.91
C VAL A 10 -10.84 3.61 18.77
N THR A 11 -9.91 2.74 18.41
CA THR A 11 -8.85 3.02 17.43
C THR A 11 -9.26 2.56 16.03
N ALA A 12 -10.20 1.61 15.95
CA ALA A 12 -10.73 1.10 14.70
C ALA A 12 -11.89 1.97 14.20
N LEU A 13 -11.82 2.41 12.94
CA LEU A 13 -12.87 3.15 12.26
C LEU A 13 -13.60 2.24 11.28
N ALA A 14 -14.93 2.26 11.30
CA ALA A 14 -15.74 1.55 10.32
C ALA A 14 -15.83 2.33 9.00
N PRO A 15 -15.93 1.64 7.84
CA PRO A 15 -16.07 2.30 6.54
C PRO A 15 -17.23 3.31 6.45
N GLY A 16 -18.39 2.99 7.02
CA GLY A 16 -19.53 3.90 7.02
C GLY A 16 -19.26 5.21 7.75
N THR A 17 -18.55 5.15 8.89
CA THR A 17 -18.16 6.34 9.65
C THR A 17 -17.21 7.22 8.86
N LEU A 18 -16.23 6.63 8.16
CA LEU A 18 -15.32 7.38 7.30
C LEU A 18 -16.08 8.11 6.18
N GLN A 19 -17.10 7.49 5.58
CA GLN A 19 -17.93 8.13 4.57
C GLN A 19 -18.69 9.36 5.11
N SER A 20 -19.23 9.26 6.33
CA SER A 20 -19.87 10.41 7.00
C SER A 20 -18.85 11.52 7.28
N TRP A 21 -17.66 11.17 7.76
CA TRP A 21 -16.63 12.16 8.08
C TRP A 21 -16.15 12.95 6.87
N PHE A 22 -16.09 12.35 5.67
CA PHE A 22 -15.80 13.10 4.45
C PHE A 22 -16.81 14.22 4.15
N LYS A 23 -18.05 14.12 4.66
CA LYS A 23 -19.10 15.14 4.50
C LYS A 23 -19.12 16.15 5.65
N GLU A 24 -18.76 15.71 6.85
CA GLU A 24 -18.92 16.46 8.09
C GLU A 24 -17.66 17.23 8.52
N HIS A 25 -16.48 16.79 8.08
CA HIS A 25 -15.20 17.26 8.58
C HIS A 25 -14.26 17.67 7.43
N GLN A 26 -14.02 18.97 7.31
CA GLN A 26 -13.06 19.51 6.32
C GLN A 26 -11.60 19.34 6.76
N ASP A 27 -11.37 19.12 8.06
CA ASP A 27 -10.07 18.85 8.68
C ASP A 27 -9.64 17.37 8.60
N LEU A 28 -10.46 16.50 8.00
CA LEU A 28 -10.18 15.08 7.88
C LEU A 28 -8.97 14.83 6.96
N VAL A 29 -7.94 14.17 7.50
CA VAL A 29 -6.79 13.71 6.73
C VAL A 29 -6.82 12.18 6.64
N VAL A 30 -6.90 11.65 5.43
CA VAL A 30 -6.81 10.21 5.17
C VAL A 30 -5.45 9.89 4.56
N ILE A 31 -4.69 9.00 5.20
CA ILE A 31 -3.33 8.63 4.79
C ILE A 31 -3.32 7.14 4.43
N ASP A 32 -2.99 6.84 3.18
CA ASP A 32 -2.74 5.48 2.71
C ASP A 32 -1.26 5.13 2.84
N VAL A 33 -0.96 4.18 3.71
CA VAL A 33 0.43 3.77 4.04
C VAL A 33 0.95 2.63 3.17
N ARG A 34 0.25 2.31 2.09
CA ARG A 34 0.70 1.34 1.08
C ARG A 34 1.73 1.93 0.13
N SER A 35 2.34 1.08 -0.69
CA SER A 35 3.24 1.51 -1.77
C SER A 35 2.51 2.38 -2.79
N ALA A 36 3.25 3.20 -3.52
CA ALA A 36 2.70 4.00 -4.62
C ALA A 36 2.00 3.15 -5.68
N ALA A 37 2.51 1.94 -5.95
CA ALA A 37 1.92 1.02 -6.93
C ALA A 37 0.53 0.50 -6.48
N GLU A 38 0.39 0.16 -5.20
CA GLU A 38 -0.90 -0.23 -4.63
C GLU A 38 -1.89 0.95 -4.64
N PHE A 39 -1.41 2.16 -4.31
CA PHE A 39 -2.22 3.38 -4.33
C PHE A 39 -2.72 3.73 -5.74
N GLU A 40 -1.84 3.69 -6.75
CA GLU A 40 -2.22 3.90 -8.14
C GLU A 40 -3.28 2.90 -8.61
N SER A 41 -3.23 1.65 -8.14
CA SER A 41 -4.20 0.62 -8.55
C SER A 41 -5.61 0.93 -8.06
N MET A 42 -5.75 1.30 -6.79
CA MET A 42 -7.01 1.68 -6.16
C MET A 42 -6.72 2.40 -4.85
N HIS A 43 -7.31 3.57 -4.65
CA HIS A 43 -7.22 4.32 -3.39
C HIS A 43 -8.53 5.07 -3.09
N ILE A 44 -8.66 5.56 -1.86
CA ILE A 44 -9.81 6.36 -1.43
C ILE A 44 -9.69 7.76 -2.03
N ARG A 45 -10.77 8.31 -2.59
CA ARG A 45 -10.70 9.66 -3.17
C ARG A 45 -10.33 10.68 -2.09
N GLY A 46 -9.33 11.51 -2.36
CA GLY A 46 -8.83 12.53 -1.42
C GLY A 46 -7.87 12.00 -0.36
N SER A 47 -7.50 10.72 -0.38
CA SER A 47 -6.41 10.21 0.48
C SER A 47 -5.03 10.61 -0.04
N TYR A 48 -4.07 10.75 0.87
CA TYR A 48 -2.66 11.01 0.58
C TYR A 48 -1.86 9.71 0.69
N ASN A 49 -0.96 9.47 -0.27
CA ASN A 49 -0.07 8.31 -0.19
C ASN A 49 1.20 8.66 0.59
N VAL A 50 1.38 8.03 1.76
CA VAL A 50 2.60 8.13 2.56
C VAL A 50 3.02 6.72 2.96
N PRO A 51 3.81 6.02 2.12
CA PRO A 51 4.22 4.65 2.36
C PRO A 51 4.80 4.46 3.76
N LEU A 52 4.50 3.34 4.41
CA LEU A 52 4.94 3.05 5.78
C LEU A 52 6.45 3.27 6.03
N PRO A 53 7.38 2.90 5.11
CA PRO A 53 8.79 3.21 5.30
C PRO A 53 9.09 4.72 5.40
N LEU A 54 8.48 5.51 4.51
CA LEU A 54 8.64 6.97 4.50
C LEU A 54 8.04 7.62 5.75
N LEU A 55 6.84 7.17 6.14
CA LEU A 55 6.19 7.61 7.38
C LEU A 55 7.07 7.30 8.59
N SER A 56 7.68 6.11 8.60
CA SER A 56 8.54 5.66 9.69
C SER A 56 9.80 6.51 9.83
N GLU A 57 10.40 6.89 8.70
CA GLU A 57 11.61 7.72 8.66
C GLU A 57 11.34 9.17 9.08
N HIS A 58 10.16 9.70 8.75
CA HIS A 58 9.78 11.09 8.99
C HIS A 58 8.63 11.24 9.97
N THR A 59 8.57 10.37 10.99
CA THR A 59 7.42 10.29 11.92
C THR A 59 7.19 11.63 12.63
N ASP A 60 8.25 12.27 13.13
CA ASP A 60 8.14 13.52 13.90
C ASP A 60 7.71 14.71 13.03
N GLU A 61 8.24 14.80 11.80
CA GLU A 61 7.85 15.84 10.84
C GLU A 61 6.38 15.68 10.43
N LEU A 62 5.94 14.43 10.21
CA LEU A 62 4.56 14.13 9.88
C LEU A 62 3.64 14.45 11.07
N ALA A 63 4.05 14.09 12.30
CA ALA A 63 3.31 14.38 13.51
C ALA A 63 3.12 15.89 13.76
N ALA A 64 4.12 16.71 13.48
CA ALA A 64 4.02 18.17 13.62
C ALA A 64 2.99 18.81 12.68
N ARG A 65 2.69 18.16 11.56
CA ARG A 65 1.81 18.69 10.51
C ARG A 65 0.39 18.17 10.56
N LEU A 66 0.23 16.95 11.05
CA LEU A 66 -1.06 16.30 11.11
C LEU A 66 -1.92 16.91 12.22
N GLY A 67 -3.17 17.18 11.88
CA GLY A 67 -4.18 17.66 12.83
C GLY A 67 -4.73 16.55 13.72
N SER A 68 -5.83 16.85 14.41
CA SER A 68 -6.46 15.94 15.36
C SER A 68 -7.23 14.79 14.70
N ARG A 69 -7.60 14.90 13.42
CA ARG A 69 -8.48 13.94 12.73
C ARG A 69 -7.78 13.22 11.58
N VAL A 70 -6.98 12.22 11.94
CA VAL A 70 -6.19 11.41 11.00
C VAL A 70 -6.77 10.00 10.90
N VAL A 71 -6.96 9.52 9.67
CA VAL A 71 -7.36 8.14 9.39
C VAL A 71 -6.29 7.45 8.55
N LEU A 72 -5.69 6.40 9.10
CA LEU A 72 -4.68 5.57 8.46
C LEU A 72 -5.35 4.40 7.75
N VAL A 73 -4.91 4.15 6.52
CA VAL A 73 -5.50 3.15 5.65
C VAL A 73 -4.39 2.30 5.05
N CYS A 74 -4.66 1.00 4.91
CA CYS A 74 -3.84 0.12 4.09
C CYS A 74 -4.71 -0.93 3.41
N GLN A 75 -4.15 -2.12 3.12
CA GLN A 75 -4.89 -3.18 2.44
C GLN A 75 -5.90 -3.88 3.35
N SER A 76 -5.52 -4.12 4.62
CA SER A 76 -6.32 -4.92 5.56
C SER A 76 -6.38 -4.37 6.99
N GLY A 77 -5.51 -3.43 7.34
CA GLY A 77 -5.40 -2.81 8.66
C GLY A 77 -4.02 -2.96 9.32
N ALA A 78 -3.27 -4.02 9.01
CA ALA A 78 -2.01 -4.33 9.72
C ALA A 78 -0.91 -3.25 9.57
N ARG A 79 -0.66 -2.77 8.35
CA ARG A 79 0.32 -1.69 8.10
C ARG A 79 -0.13 -0.34 8.67
N ALA A 80 -1.43 -0.07 8.63
CA ALA A 80 -2.01 1.14 9.20
C ALA A 80 -1.88 1.16 10.73
N GLU A 81 -2.03 0.01 11.39
CA GLU A 81 -1.80 -0.11 12.83
C GLU A 81 -0.32 0.12 13.21
N GLN A 82 0.63 -0.38 12.41
CA GLN A 82 2.05 -0.08 12.61
C GLN A 82 2.35 1.42 12.47
N ALA A 83 1.78 2.08 11.45
CA ALA A 83 1.91 3.53 11.29
C ALA A 83 1.32 4.29 12.49
N ARG A 84 0.16 3.85 12.97
CA ARG A 84 -0.51 4.44 14.13
C ARG A 84 0.33 4.36 15.39
N GLN A 85 0.94 3.20 15.66
CA GLN A 85 1.80 3.03 16.84
C GLN A 85 3.02 3.96 16.80
N ARG A 86 3.61 4.14 15.60
CA ARG A 86 4.73 5.08 15.40
C ARG A 86 4.30 6.53 15.64
N LEU A 87 3.19 6.94 15.02
CA LEU A 87 2.63 8.28 15.22
C LEU A 87 2.22 8.53 16.68
N GLY A 88 1.70 7.51 17.37
CA GLY A 88 1.40 7.56 18.81
C GLY A 88 2.64 7.78 19.66
N GLY A 89 3.77 7.17 19.30
CA GLY A 89 5.07 7.41 19.93
C GLY A 89 5.59 8.84 19.74
N ALA A 90 5.24 9.48 18.61
CA ALA A 90 5.60 10.86 18.27
C ALA A 90 4.57 11.91 18.75
N GLY A 91 3.55 11.51 19.51
CA GLY A 91 2.58 12.44 20.14
C GLY A 91 1.21 12.52 19.46
N ILE A 92 0.97 11.82 18.34
CA ILE A 92 -0.38 11.73 17.73
C ILE A 92 -1.16 10.55 18.31
N GLY A 93 -1.92 10.84 19.37
CA GLY A 93 -2.79 9.86 20.03
C GLY A 93 -4.15 9.62 19.35
N THR A 94 -4.52 10.44 18.37
CA THR A 94 -5.88 10.49 17.80
C THR A 94 -6.01 9.87 16.41
N ALA A 95 -4.98 9.18 15.92
CA ALA A 95 -5.04 8.52 14.63
C ALA A 95 -5.90 7.25 14.68
N TYR A 96 -6.84 7.13 13.74
CA TYR A 96 -7.73 5.97 13.60
C TYR A 96 -7.24 5.04 12.49
N VAL A 97 -7.52 3.74 12.61
CA VAL A 97 -7.22 2.73 11.58
C VAL A 97 -8.51 2.29 10.90
N LEU A 98 -8.55 2.40 9.58
CA LEU A 98 -9.72 1.96 8.81
C LEU A 98 -9.83 0.43 8.78
N THR A 99 -10.94 -0.08 9.29
CA THR A 99 -11.24 -1.52 9.31
C THR A 99 -11.51 -2.04 7.91
N GLY A 100 -10.86 -3.15 7.53
CA GLY A 100 -10.99 -3.75 6.19
C GLY A 100 -10.23 -3.01 5.09
N GLY A 101 -9.51 -1.93 5.42
CA GLY A 101 -8.67 -1.18 4.48
C GLY A 101 -9.44 -0.58 3.30
N VAL A 102 -8.70 -0.27 2.22
CA VAL A 102 -9.29 0.24 0.97
C VAL A 102 -10.33 -0.73 0.36
N PRO A 103 -10.11 -2.05 0.31
CA PRO A 103 -11.10 -2.99 -0.21
C PRO A 103 -12.42 -2.97 0.58
N GLY A 104 -12.34 -2.91 1.91
CA GLY A 104 -13.52 -2.83 2.78
C GLY A 104 -14.30 -1.53 2.58
N PHE A 105 -13.60 -0.41 2.38
CA PHE A 105 -14.23 0.87 2.06
C PHE A 105 -14.93 0.86 0.70
N ALA A 106 -14.27 0.30 -0.31
CA ALA A 106 -14.87 0.13 -1.64
C ALA A 106 -16.10 -0.78 -1.61
N ALA A 107 -16.04 -1.89 -0.87
CA ALA A 107 -17.16 -2.82 -0.72
C ALA A 107 -18.36 -2.20 0.00
N ALA A 108 -18.12 -1.24 0.91
CA ALA A 108 -19.14 -0.47 1.60
C ALA A 108 -19.73 0.68 0.75
N GLY A 109 -19.41 0.76 -0.55
CA GLY A 109 -19.90 1.81 -1.45
C GLY A 109 -19.18 3.16 -1.31
N GLY A 110 -18.01 3.18 -0.65
CA GLY A 110 -17.22 4.39 -0.51
C GLY A 110 -16.59 4.86 -1.84
N ASP A 111 -16.34 6.16 -1.96
CA ASP A 111 -15.73 6.75 -3.16
C ASP A 111 -14.25 6.38 -3.27
N VAL A 112 -13.93 5.54 -4.25
CA VAL A 112 -12.58 5.10 -4.55
C VAL A 112 -12.20 5.44 -5.98
N VAL A 113 -10.97 5.91 -6.15
CA VAL A 113 -10.35 6.07 -7.47
C VAL A 113 -9.70 4.73 -7.83
N ARG A 114 -10.02 4.21 -9.02
CA ARG A 114 -9.40 3.01 -9.57
C ARG A 114 -8.51 3.42 -10.73
N GLY A 115 -7.22 3.15 -10.63
CA GLY A 115 -6.29 3.36 -11.72
C GLY A 115 -6.16 2.13 -12.61
N LYS A 116 -5.12 2.13 -13.45
CA LYS A 116 -4.83 1.00 -14.33
C LYS A 116 -4.37 -0.17 -13.47
N ASN A 117 -5.12 -1.26 -13.50
CA ASN A 117 -4.77 -2.50 -12.81
C ASN A 117 -3.49 -3.09 -13.44
N ARG A 118 -2.33 -2.79 -12.87
CA ARG A 118 -1.05 -3.36 -13.31
C ARG A 118 -0.96 -4.74 -12.68
N TRP A 119 -1.01 -5.80 -13.49
CA TRP A 119 -0.82 -7.15 -12.97
C TRP A 119 0.51 -7.22 -12.23
N ASP A 120 0.48 -7.75 -11.01
CA ASP A 120 1.69 -8.03 -10.24
C ASP A 120 2.69 -8.81 -11.10
N LEU A 121 3.95 -8.38 -11.07
CA LEU A 121 5.05 -8.96 -11.83
C LEU A 121 5.16 -10.47 -11.57
N GLU A 122 4.93 -10.90 -10.34
CA GLU A 122 4.94 -12.32 -9.98
C GLU A 122 3.86 -13.11 -10.73
N ARG A 123 2.68 -12.50 -10.91
CA ARG A 123 1.56 -13.14 -11.59
C ARG A 123 1.80 -13.24 -13.09
N GLN A 124 2.42 -12.21 -13.69
CA GLN A 124 2.83 -12.24 -15.09
C GLN A 124 3.89 -13.33 -15.34
N VAL A 125 4.90 -13.40 -14.47
CA VAL A 125 5.98 -14.40 -14.57
C VAL A 125 5.43 -15.81 -14.42
N ARG A 126 4.58 -16.07 -13.41
CA ARG A 126 3.96 -17.40 -13.21
C ARG A 126 3.14 -17.83 -14.42
N LEU A 127 2.37 -16.92 -15.01
CA LEU A 127 1.54 -17.21 -16.17
C LEU A 127 2.38 -17.47 -17.43
N ALA A 128 3.38 -16.63 -17.71
CA ALA A 128 4.24 -16.78 -18.88
C ALA A 128 5.09 -18.06 -18.81
N ALA A 129 5.77 -18.26 -17.67
CA ALA A 129 6.61 -19.43 -17.42
C ALA A 129 5.79 -20.73 -17.43
N GLY A 130 4.63 -20.74 -16.75
CA GLY A 130 3.73 -21.89 -16.74
C GLY A 130 3.20 -22.23 -18.13
N SER A 131 2.83 -21.21 -18.92
CA SER A 131 2.34 -21.41 -20.29
C SER A 131 3.42 -22.01 -21.20
N LEU A 132 4.67 -21.54 -21.09
CA LEU A 132 5.82 -22.09 -21.83
C LEU A 132 6.08 -23.56 -21.51
N VAL A 133 6.00 -23.95 -20.24
CA VAL A 133 6.18 -25.35 -19.82
C VAL A 133 5.04 -26.23 -20.35
N VAL A 134 3.78 -25.79 -20.21
CA VAL A 134 2.61 -26.54 -20.71
C VAL A 134 2.67 -26.72 -22.23
N LEU A 135 2.97 -25.64 -22.96
CA LEU A 135 3.12 -25.69 -24.42
C LEU A 135 4.30 -26.57 -24.85
N GLY A 136 5.42 -26.51 -24.13
CA GLY A 136 6.59 -27.35 -24.41
C GLY A 136 6.34 -28.84 -24.17
N LEU A 137 5.60 -29.20 -23.12
CA LEU A 137 5.21 -30.60 -22.86
C LEU A 137 4.19 -31.11 -23.89
N ALA A 138 3.19 -30.29 -24.25
CA ALA A 138 2.21 -30.61 -25.27
C ALA A 138 2.86 -30.77 -26.65
N GLY A 139 3.67 -29.80 -27.09
CA GLY A 139 4.45 -29.88 -28.33
C GLY A 139 5.42 -31.07 -28.34
N GLY A 140 5.98 -31.41 -27.17
CA GLY A 140 6.78 -32.61 -26.97
C GLY A 140 6.04 -33.92 -27.21
N LYS A 141 4.72 -33.95 -26.96
CA LYS A 141 3.86 -35.12 -27.20
C LYS A 141 3.34 -35.21 -28.63
N PHE A 142 3.10 -34.08 -29.30
CA PHE A 142 2.46 -34.07 -30.61
C PHE A 142 3.39 -33.78 -31.80
N VAL A 143 4.59 -33.23 -31.58
CA VAL A 143 5.50 -32.82 -32.67
C VAL A 143 6.85 -33.53 -32.60
N SER A 144 7.55 -33.45 -31.47
CA SER A 144 8.92 -33.99 -31.35
C SER A 144 9.33 -34.18 -29.88
N PRO A 145 9.88 -35.35 -29.49
CA PRO A 145 10.36 -35.59 -28.13
C PRO A 145 11.42 -34.59 -27.66
N LYS A 146 12.20 -34.01 -28.59
CA LYS A 146 13.27 -33.04 -28.27
C LYS A 146 12.73 -31.73 -27.70
N ILE A 147 11.47 -31.37 -28.00
CA ILE A 147 10.83 -30.15 -27.47
C ILE A 147 10.62 -30.26 -25.95
N ARG A 148 10.51 -31.48 -25.40
CA ARG A 148 10.41 -31.70 -23.95
C ARG A 148 11.67 -31.26 -23.20
N MET A 149 12.85 -31.29 -23.85
CA MET A 149 14.10 -30.83 -23.24
C MET A 149 14.10 -29.32 -22.98
N LEU A 150 13.44 -28.54 -23.84
CA LEU A 150 13.26 -27.11 -23.64
C LEU A 150 12.36 -26.83 -22.42
N ALA A 151 11.25 -27.58 -22.30
CA ALA A 151 10.36 -27.46 -21.15
C ALA A 151 11.05 -27.86 -19.83
N ALA A 152 11.84 -28.93 -19.86
CA ALA A 152 12.64 -29.37 -18.71
C ALA A 152 13.67 -28.31 -18.31
N ALA A 153 14.42 -27.75 -19.27
CA ALA A 153 15.40 -26.70 -18.99
C ALA A 153 14.76 -25.43 -18.38
N ILE A 154 13.62 -24.99 -18.90
CA ILE A 154 12.87 -23.84 -18.36
C ILE A 154 12.38 -24.14 -16.94
N GLY A 155 11.77 -25.31 -16.72
CA GLY A 155 11.29 -25.72 -15.40
C GLY A 155 12.40 -25.80 -14.36
N THR A 156 13.51 -26.46 -14.69
CA THR A 156 14.69 -26.56 -13.81
C THR A 156 15.28 -25.19 -13.49
N GLY A 157 15.39 -24.30 -14.48
CA GLY A 157 15.87 -22.93 -14.26
C GLY A 157 14.99 -22.12 -13.30
N LEU A 158 13.66 -22.29 -13.37
CA LEU A 158 12.71 -21.64 -12.47
C LEU A 158 12.80 -22.21 -11.04
N THR A 159 12.90 -23.53 -10.90
CA THR A 159 13.11 -24.18 -9.59
C THR A 159 14.43 -23.75 -8.95
N PHE A 160 15.51 -23.68 -9.74
CA PHE A 160 16.82 -23.21 -9.27
C PHE A 160 16.79 -21.73 -8.87
N SER A 161 16.14 -20.87 -9.66
CA SER A 161 15.95 -19.44 -9.34
C SER A 161 15.13 -19.24 -8.06
N ALA A 162 14.07 -20.03 -7.87
CA ALA A 162 13.28 -20.02 -6.63
C ALA A 162 14.10 -20.51 -5.42
N ALA A 163 14.87 -21.59 -5.58
CA ALA A 163 15.71 -22.14 -4.51
C ALA A 163 16.85 -21.19 -4.08
N THR A 164 17.32 -20.33 -4.98
CA THR A 164 18.46 -19.42 -4.76
C THR A 164 18.03 -17.97 -4.50
N ASN A 165 16.74 -17.68 -4.42
CA ASN A 165 16.18 -16.32 -4.33
C ASN A 165 16.75 -15.35 -5.40
N THR A 166 17.21 -15.87 -6.54
CA THR A 166 17.86 -15.07 -7.59
C THR A 166 16.83 -14.69 -8.65
N CYS A 167 16.21 -13.52 -8.49
CA CYS A 167 15.19 -12.98 -9.40
C CYS A 167 15.79 -12.24 -10.60
N ALA A 168 16.73 -12.84 -11.34
CA ALA A 168 17.38 -12.21 -12.50
C ALA A 168 16.37 -11.79 -13.59
N MET A 169 15.32 -12.60 -13.81
CA MET A 169 14.24 -12.27 -14.74
C MET A 169 13.32 -11.15 -14.21
N GLY A 170 13.11 -11.09 -12.89
CA GLY A 170 12.37 -9.99 -12.24
C GLY A 170 13.10 -8.65 -12.38
N GLN A 171 14.42 -8.64 -12.27
CA GLN A 171 15.25 -7.44 -12.51
C GLN A 171 15.21 -6.99 -13.97
N ALA A 172 15.28 -7.92 -14.93
CA ALA A 172 15.19 -7.61 -16.36
C ALA A 172 13.80 -7.04 -16.76
N ILE A 173 12.72 -7.57 -16.18
CA ILE A 173 11.36 -7.06 -16.45
C ILE A 173 11.10 -5.73 -15.73
N SER A 174 11.67 -5.52 -14.54
CA SER A 174 11.64 -4.23 -13.83
C SER A 174 12.28 -3.09 -14.63
N ALA A 175 13.29 -3.39 -15.46
CA ALA A 175 13.93 -2.42 -16.33
C ALA A 175 13.12 -2.04 -17.59
N MET A 176 12.01 -2.73 -17.89
CA MET A 176 11.23 -2.46 -19.11
C MET A 176 10.34 -1.21 -19.00
N PRO A 177 10.10 -0.46 -20.10
CA PRO A 177 9.44 0.86 -20.07
C PRO A 177 8.02 0.87 -19.50
N TRP A 178 7.30 -0.25 -19.66
CA TRP A 178 5.93 -0.46 -19.18
C TRP A 178 5.86 -0.84 -17.69
N ASN A 179 6.99 -1.21 -17.10
CA ASN A 179 7.11 -1.61 -15.71
C ASN A 179 7.81 -0.55 -14.84
N LYS A 180 7.98 0.68 -15.37
CA LYS A 180 8.32 1.84 -14.54
C LYS A 180 7.28 1.95 -13.43
N ALA A 181 7.64 1.50 -12.24
CA ALA A 181 6.79 1.51 -11.06
C ALA A 181 6.30 2.94 -10.82
N ALA A 182 5.10 3.06 -10.25
CA ALA A 182 4.68 4.29 -9.60
C ALA A 182 5.85 4.79 -8.75
N LYS A 183 6.35 6.00 -9.03
CA LYS A 183 7.49 6.53 -8.30
C LYS A 183 7.05 6.69 -6.85
N GLU A 184 7.71 6.00 -5.92
CA GLU A 184 7.41 6.19 -4.50
C GLU A 184 7.52 7.69 -4.18
N PRO A 185 6.51 8.25 -3.48
CA PRO A 185 6.50 9.67 -3.21
C PRO A 185 7.70 10.02 -2.32
N THR A 186 8.43 11.06 -2.69
CA THR A 186 9.54 11.60 -1.89
C THR A 186 8.99 12.41 -0.72
N ARG A 187 9.82 12.71 0.30
CA ARG A 187 9.43 13.56 1.44
C ARG A 187 8.74 14.86 1.01
N GLU A 188 9.24 15.49 -0.06
CA GLU A 188 8.70 16.76 -0.57
C GLU A 188 7.30 16.56 -1.15
N SER A 189 7.08 15.48 -1.91
CA SER A 189 5.78 15.21 -2.51
C SER A 189 4.76 14.61 -1.52
N ALA A 190 5.20 13.86 -0.51
CA ALA A 190 4.32 13.17 0.42
C ALA A 190 3.96 14.04 1.63
N ILE A 191 4.95 14.77 2.18
CA ILE A 191 4.81 15.46 3.47
C ILE A 191 4.46 16.93 3.23
N LEU A 192 5.08 17.61 2.25
CA LEU A 192 4.83 19.03 2.01
C LEU A 192 3.43 19.39 1.52
N GLN A 193 2.64 18.41 1.09
CA GLN A 193 1.27 18.61 0.62
C GLN A 193 0.22 18.68 1.73
N PHE A 194 0.55 18.29 2.96
CA PHE A 194 -0.41 18.38 4.07
C PHE A 194 -0.66 19.84 4.45
N PRO A 195 -1.93 20.28 4.61
CA PRO A 195 -2.22 21.57 5.22
C PRO A 195 -1.54 21.63 6.59
N VAL A 196 -0.84 22.73 6.87
CA VAL A 196 -0.12 22.94 8.12
C VAL A 196 -1.15 23.01 9.25
N GLY A 197 -1.03 22.14 10.26
CA GLY A 197 -1.91 22.22 11.43
C GLY A 197 -1.77 23.58 12.14
N PRO A 198 -2.82 24.06 12.83
CA PRO A 198 -2.84 25.39 13.46
C PRO A 198 -1.73 25.62 14.50
N ALA A 199 -1.12 24.55 15.03
CA ALA A 199 0.01 24.64 15.95
C ALA A 199 1.29 25.20 15.27
N ALA A 200 1.57 24.82 14.02
CA ALA A 200 2.74 25.29 13.29
C ALA A 200 2.53 26.69 12.66
N GLU A 201 1.29 27.09 12.38
CA GLU A 201 0.96 28.48 12.03
C GLU A 201 1.18 29.45 13.19
N ALA A 202 1.00 29.01 14.44
CA ALA A 202 1.23 29.84 15.63
C ALA A 202 2.74 30.13 15.86
N GLU A 203 3.62 29.17 15.56
CA GLU A 203 5.08 29.36 15.64
C GLU A 203 5.63 30.20 14.47
N ALA A 204 5.10 29.99 13.25
CA ALA A 204 5.54 30.76 12.06
C ALA A 204 5.11 32.24 12.09
N LYS A 205 4.06 32.58 12.85
CA LYS A 205 3.61 33.98 13.04
C LYS A 205 4.27 34.68 14.23
N ALA A 206 5.06 33.94 15.02
CA ALA A 206 5.79 34.43 16.19
C ALA A 206 7.29 34.63 15.93
N SER A 207 7.78 34.30 14.73
CA SER A 207 9.12 34.65 14.20
C SER A 207 9.02 35.77 13.17
#